data_AF-A0A421DIY6-F1
#
_entry.id   AF-A0A421DIY6-F1
#
_cell.length_a   1.000
_cell.length_b   1.000
_cell.length_c   1.000
_cell.angle_alpha   90.00
_cell.angle_beta   90.00
_cell.angle_gamma   90.00
#
_symmetry.space_group_name_H-M   'P 1'
#
loop_
_entity.id
_entity.type
_entity.pdbx_description
1 polymer ?
#
loop_
_entity_poly.entity_id
_entity_poly.type
_entity_poly.pdbx_seq_one_letter_code
_entity_poly.pdbx_strand_id
1 'polypeptide(L)'
;MLGAIATGNHKFIEPFHKAIFDSLDGGYGVHDGRKPPISSTLRYAAFGLTIIGDWLGKPLDLDKHALPRDPAWGQLVAHWREPDLDKFLPVLLSACDTHVERIAVTEREANQQAKQFEFNSVFLAVHPTEILAVLRLREIVGLSNPAHIDHPLMQTPYAAITCQPGEVTERDELLDRFLEVVRQRDPQVLPPGI
;
A
#
# COMPACT_ATOMS: atom_id res chain seq x y z
N MET A 1 3.71 1.18 3.13
CA MET A 1 4.35 -0.09 2.73
C MET A 1 4.04 -0.48 1.29
N LEU A 2 2.78 -0.47 0.83
CA LEU A 2 2.43 -0.80 -0.57
C LEU A 2 3.22 0.02 -1.61
N GLY A 3 3.42 1.33 -1.41
CA GLY A 3 4.27 2.13 -2.32
C GLY A 3 5.74 1.69 -2.37
N ALA A 4 6.31 1.23 -1.25
CA ALA A 4 7.67 0.68 -1.24
C ALA A 4 7.74 -0.66 -1.99
N ILE A 5 6.67 -1.47 -1.93
CA ILE A 5 6.54 -2.66 -2.77
C ILE A 5 6.44 -2.25 -4.23
N ALA A 6 5.48 -1.40 -4.60
CA ALA A 6 5.24 -0.97 -5.99
C ALA A 6 6.48 -0.39 -6.68
N THR A 7 7.37 0.26 -5.93
CA THR A 7 8.64 0.83 -6.40
C THR A 7 9.85 -0.11 -6.29
N GLY A 8 9.64 -1.38 -5.92
CA GLY A 8 10.70 -2.39 -5.83
C GLY A 8 11.59 -2.29 -4.58
N ASN A 9 11.30 -1.39 -3.64
CA ASN A 9 12.03 -1.17 -2.39
C ASN A 9 11.61 -2.15 -1.28
N HIS A 10 11.49 -3.43 -1.61
CA HIS A 10 10.95 -4.47 -0.72
C HIS A 10 11.81 -4.74 0.53
N LYS A 11 13.10 -4.33 0.52
CA LYS A 11 14.02 -4.40 1.67
C LYS A 11 13.52 -3.68 2.93
N PHE A 12 12.64 -2.68 2.77
CA PHE A 12 12.08 -1.93 3.89
C PHE A 12 10.82 -2.56 4.48
N ILE A 13 10.23 -3.57 3.84
CA ILE A 13 8.92 -4.07 4.22
C ILE A 13 8.96 -4.84 5.53
N GLU A 14 9.92 -5.74 5.72
CA GLU A 14 10.02 -6.50 6.97
C GLU A 14 10.30 -5.59 8.19
N PRO A 15 11.24 -4.62 8.14
CA PRO A 15 11.40 -3.63 9.22
C PRO A 15 10.13 -2.84 9.53
N PHE A 16 9.43 -2.33 8.51
CA PHE A 16 8.19 -1.56 8.72
C PHE A 16 7.05 -2.42 9.25
N HIS A 17 6.89 -3.64 8.72
CA HIS A 17 5.92 -4.60 9.22
C HIS A 17 6.18 -4.89 10.69
N LYS A 18 7.43 -5.20 11.07
CA LYS A 18 7.80 -5.44 12.47
C LYS A 18 7.46 -4.23 13.35
N ALA A 19 7.86 -3.02 12.94
CA ALA A 19 7.61 -1.80 13.72
C ALA A 19 6.10 -1.55 13.94
N ILE A 20 5.27 -1.76 12.92
CA ILE A 20 3.82 -1.64 13.03
C ILE A 20 3.25 -2.64 14.03
N PHE A 21 3.62 -3.92 13.93
CA PHE A 21 3.08 -4.95 14.81
C PHE A 21 3.58 -4.84 16.24
N ASP A 22 4.87 -4.51 16.46
CA ASP A 22 5.38 -4.20 17.80
C ASP A 22 4.59 -3.03 18.44
N SER A 23 4.22 -2.03 17.63
CA SER A 23 3.43 -0.89 18.09
C SER A 23 2.00 -1.29 18.44
N LEU A 24 1.34 -2.07 17.57
CA LEU A 24 -0.02 -2.58 17.80
C LEU A 24 -0.08 -3.48 19.05
N ASP A 25 0.89 -4.39 19.20
CA ASP A 25 1.00 -5.27 20.38
C ASP A 25 1.36 -4.49 21.65
N GLY A 26 2.10 -3.39 21.51
CA GLY A 26 2.36 -2.41 22.57
C GLY A 26 1.17 -1.49 22.90
N GLY A 27 0.03 -1.65 22.23
CA GLY A 27 -1.20 -0.89 22.48
C GLY A 27 -1.31 0.45 21.75
N TYR A 28 -0.36 0.79 20.87
CA TYR A 28 -0.42 2.00 20.05
C TYR A 28 -1.56 1.91 19.03
N GLY A 29 -2.39 2.96 18.94
CA GLY A 29 -3.48 3.05 17.95
C GLY A 29 -4.77 2.29 18.30
N VAL A 30 -4.82 1.54 19.41
CA VAL A 30 -6.03 0.83 19.86
C VAL A 30 -6.90 1.73 20.76
N HIS A 31 -7.27 2.91 20.28
CA HIS A 31 -8.42 3.62 20.84
C HIS A 31 -9.69 3.02 20.24
N ASP A 32 -10.18 1.96 20.90
CA ASP A 32 -11.43 1.22 20.64
C ASP A 32 -11.73 0.84 19.17
N GLY A 33 -10.89 -0.04 18.61
CA GLY A 33 -11.14 -0.68 17.31
C GLY A 33 -12.37 -1.61 17.27
N ARG A 34 -13.13 -1.77 18.37
CA ARG A 34 -14.34 -2.63 18.39
C ARG A 34 -15.57 -1.96 17.77
N LYS A 35 -15.51 -0.66 17.49
CA LYS A 35 -16.57 0.10 16.79
C LYS A 35 -15.96 1.11 15.81
N PRO A 36 -15.16 0.68 14.82
CA PRO A 36 -14.67 1.62 13.83
C PRO A 36 -15.89 2.17 13.08
N PRO A 37 -15.96 3.49 12.80
CA PRO A 37 -16.95 4.02 11.89
C PRO A 37 -16.90 3.22 10.57
N ILE A 38 -18.06 2.95 9.98
CA ILE A 38 -18.17 2.26 8.68
C ILE A 38 -17.35 2.99 7.59
N SER A 39 -17.09 4.29 7.79
CA SER A 39 -16.25 5.14 6.95
C SER A 39 -14.75 5.12 7.29
N SER A 40 -14.26 4.19 8.13
CA SER A 40 -12.85 4.19 8.50
C SER A 40 -11.95 3.78 7.32
N THR A 41 -10.88 4.54 7.11
CA THR A 41 -9.80 4.21 6.15
C THR A 41 -8.97 3.00 6.59
N LEU A 42 -9.31 2.38 7.72
CA LEU A 42 -8.65 1.18 8.23
C LEU A 42 -8.85 -0.03 7.32
N ARG A 43 -9.87 -0.03 6.44
CA ARG A 43 -10.07 -1.10 5.44
C ARG A 43 -8.89 -1.23 4.48
N TYR A 44 -8.38 -0.12 3.96
CA TYR A 44 -7.19 -0.10 3.10
C TYR A 44 -5.95 -0.58 3.85
N ALA A 45 -5.78 -0.14 5.10
CA ALA A 45 -4.67 -0.57 5.94
C ALA A 45 -4.74 -2.07 6.25
N ALA A 46 -5.93 -2.59 6.59
CA ALA A 46 -6.19 -4.00 6.84
C ALA A 46 -5.90 -4.85 5.60
N PHE A 47 -6.38 -4.41 4.42
CA PHE A 47 -6.04 -5.02 3.14
C PHE A 47 -4.53 -5.11 2.91
N GLY A 48 -3.82 -3.97 3.00
CA GLY A 48 -2.38 -3.90 2.73
C GLY A 48 -1.57 -4.74 3.71
N LEU A 49 -1.91 -4.70 5.00
CA LEU A 49 -1.27 -5.54 6.03
C LEU A 49 -1.55 -7.02 5.82
N THR A 50 -2.74 -7.39 5.34
CA THR A 50 -3.08 -8.81 5.09
C THR A 50 -2.24 -9.39 3.96
N ILE A 51 -2.14 -8.69 2.81
CA ILE A 51 -1.30 -9.15 1.69
C ILE A 51 0.17 -9.22 2.09
N ILE A 52 0.67 -8.20 2.81
CA ILE A 52 2.07 -8.17 3.25
C ILE A 52 2.34 -9.31 4.25
N GLY A 53 1.44 -9.52 5.21
CA GLY A 53 1.53 -10.61 6.17
C GLY A 53 1.56 -11.98 5.48
N ASP A 54 0.66 -12.20 4.52
CA ASP A 54 0.66 -13.42 3.69
C ASP A 54 1.97 -13.60 2.91
N TRP A 55 2.49 -12.53 2.29
CA TRP A 55 3.76 -12.56 1.59
C TRP A 55 4.94 -12.93 2.49
N LEU A 56 4.98 -12.37 3.72
CA LEU A 56 6.03 -12.62 4.71
C LEU A 56 5.87 -13.94 5.47
N GLY A 57 4.81 -14.73 5.21
CA GLY A 57 4.49 -15.93 5.99
C GLY A 57 4.08 -15.64 7.44
N LYS A 58 3.60 -14.42 7.71
CA LYS A 58 3.17 -13.91 9.01
C LYS A 58 1.73 -13.36 8.87
N PRO A 59 0.72 -14.22 8.65
CA PRO A 59 -0.64 -13.78 8.36
C PRO A 59 -1.20 -12.90 9.47
N LEU A 60 -1.93 -11.84 9.07
CA LEU A 60 -2.55 -10.89 9.98
C LEU A 60 -3.79 -11.49 10.63
N ASP A 61 -3.84 -11.46 11.96
CA ASP A 61 -5.05 -11.75 12.73
C ASP A 61 -5.90 -10.46 12.84
N LEU A 62 -6.86 -10.32 11.93
CA LEU A 62 -7.77 -9.18 11.88
C LEU A 62 -8.61 -9.05 13.15
N ASP A 63 -9.01 -10.17 13.75
CA ASP A 63 -9.90 -10.19 14.91
C ASP A 63 -9.14 -9.76 16.17
N LYS A 64 -7.89 -10.23 16.35
CA LYS A 64 -6.99 -9.80 17.43
C LYS A 64 -6.78 -8.28 17.44
N HIS A 65 -6.61 -7.69 16.26
CA HIS A 65 -6.33 -6.27 16.11
C HIS A 65 -7.57 -5.40 15.85
N ALA A 66 -8.77 -6.00 15.87
CA ALA A 66 -10.04 -5.35 15.59
C ALA A 66 -10.05 -4.54 14.27
N LEU A 67 -9.42 -5.11 13.24
CA LEU A 67 -9.34 -4.51 11.91
C LEU A 67 -10.55 -4.93 11.05
N PRO A 68 -11.13 -4.02 10.27
CA PRO A 68 -12.31 -4.34 9.47
C PRO A 68 -11.96 -5.28 8.32
N ARG A 69 -12.88 -6.22 8.03
CA ARG A 69 -12.86 -6.99 6.79
C ARG A 69 -13.53 -6.20 5.69
N ASP A 70 -12.98 -6.25 4.50
CA ASP A 70 -13.53 -5.58 3.32
C ASP A 70 -13.75 -6.57 2.19
N PRO A 71 -15.02 -6.91 1.86
CA PRO A 71 -15.32 -7.82 0.76
C PRO A 71 -14.76 -7.36 -0.59
N ALA A 72 -14.68 -6.04 -0.83
CA ALA A 72 -14.21 -5.51 -2.10
C ALA A 72 -12.72 -5.80 -2.31
N TRP A 73 -11.91 -5.64 -1.26
CA TRP A 73 -10.51 -6.02 -1.29
C TRP A 73 -10.27 -7.53 -1.08
N GLY A 74 -11.22 -8.22 -0.46
CA GLY A 74 -11.09 -9.63 -0.06
C GLY A 74 -10.80 -10.58 -1.22
N GLN A 75 -11.33 -10.31 -2.41
CA GLN A 75 -11.02 -11.12 -3.60
C GLN A 75 -9.55 -10.98 -4.00
N LEU A 76 -9.01 -9.76 -4.02
CA LEU A 76 -7.61 -9.54 -4.34
C LEU A 76 -6.70 -10.19 -3.29
N VAL A 77 -7.04 -10.09 -2.00
CA VAL A 77 -6.32 -10.79 -0.91
C VAL A 77 -6.31 -12.30 -1.11
N ALA A 78 -7.44 -12.90 -1.50
CA ALA A 78 -7.55 -14.35 -1.63
C ALA A 78 -6.83 -14.89 -2.89
N HIS A 79 -6.76 -14.09 -3.96
CA HIS A 79 -6.34 -14.55 -5.27
C HIS A 79 -5.05 -13.87 -5.80
N TRP A 80 -4.36 -13.05 -5.02
CA TRP A 80 -3.13 -12.38 -5.49
C TRP A 80 -2.03 -13.36 -5.92
N ARG A 81 -2.04 -14.61 -5.42
CA ARG A 81 -1.13 -15.70 -5.82
C ARG A 81 -1.68 -16.63 -6.91
N GLU A 82 -2.86 -16.35 -7.48
CA GLU A 82 -3.47 -17.20 -8.52
C GLU A 82 -2.54 -17.27 -9.75
N PRO A 83 -2.02 -18.47 -10.12
CA PRO A 83 -1.14 -18.61 -11.27
C PRO A 83 -1.86 -18.51 -12.62
N ASP A 84 -3.16 -18.84 -12.67
CA ASP A 84 -3.96 -18.78 -13.89
C ASP A 84 -4.38 -17.34 -14.18
N LEU A 85 -3.84 -16.75 -15.25
CA LEU A 85 -4.10 -15.36 -15.61
C LEU A 85 -5.56 -15.11 -16.00
N ASP A 86 -6.25 -16.11 -16.53
CA ASP A 86 -7.67 -15.99 -16.90
C ASP A 86 -8.56 -15.91 -15.66
N LYS A 87 -8.10 -16.46 -14.53
CA LYS A 87 -8.77 -16.34 -13.21
C LYS A 87 -8.33 -15.10 -12.44
N PHE A 88 -7.07 -14.70 -12.58
CA PHE A 88 -6.54 -13.55 -11.86
C PHE A 88 -7.00 -12.22 -12.45
N LEU A 89 -7.07 -12.11 -13.78
CA LEU A 89 -7.41 -10.84 -14.45
C LEU A 89 -8.77 -10.27 -14.00
N PRO A 90 -9.86 -11.04 -13.92
CA PRO A 90 -11.15 -10.53 -13.40
C PRO A 90 -11.06 -10.00 -11.97
N VAL A 91 -10.27 -10.65 -11.10
CA VAL A 91 -10.05 -10.18 -9.72
C VAL A 91 -9.31 -8.85 -9.72
N LEU A 92 -8.28 -8.72 -10.57
CA LEU A 92 -7.51 -7.49 -10.70
C LEU A 92 -8.37 -6.33 -11.22
N LEU A 93 -9.21 -6.57 -12.23
CA LEU A 93 -10.13 -5.57 -12.76
C LEU A 93 -11.14 -5.11 -11.70
N SER A 94 -11.71 -6.04 -10.93
CA SER A 94 -12.62 -5.69 -9.83
C SER A 94 -11.93 -4.85 -8.73
N ALA A 95 -10.64 -5.07 -8.51
CA ALA A 95 -9.85 -4.23 -7.61
C ALA A 95 -9.61 -2.82 -8.18
N CYS A 96 -9.42 -2.69 -9.50
CA CYS A 96 -9.38 -1.39 -10.17
C CYS A 96 -10.72 -0.63 -10.06
N ASP A 97 -11.85 -1.33 -10.23
CA ASP A 97 -13.18 -0.74 -10.02
C ASP A 97 -13.32 -0.24 -8.57
N THR A 98 -12.92 -1.08 -7.60
CA THR A 98 -12.94 -0.74 -6.17
C THR A 98 -12.11 0.51 -5.87
N HIS A 99 -10.94 0.66 -6.52
CA HIS A 99 -10.14 1.87 -6.40
C HIS A 99 -10.93 3.10 -6.86
N VAL A 100 -11.45 3.06 -8.10
CA VAL A 100 -12.16 4.18 -8.72
C VAL A 100 -13.41 4.56 -7.92
N GLU A 101 -14.16 3.59 -7.40
CA GLU A 101 -15.35 3.84 -6.57
C GLU A 101 -15.04 4.58 -5.25
N ARG A 102 -13.77 4.58 -4.81
CA ARG A 102 -13.35 5.10 -3.50
C ARG A 102 -12.44 6.32 -3.59
N ILE A 103 -12.28 6.90 -4.78
CA ILE A 103 -11.56 8.16 -4.97
C ILE A 103 -12.44 9.35 -4.64
N ALA A 104 -11.84 10.41 -4.13
CA ALA A 104 -12.44 11.74 -4.16
C ALA A 104 -12.33 12.29 -5.59
N VAL A 105 -13.46 12.49 -6.27
CA VAL A 105 -13.52 12.82 -7.71
C VAL A 105 -13.32 14.31 -7.96
N THR A 106 -13.68 15.15 -6.99
CA THR A 106 -13.61 16.61 -7.08
C THR A 106 -12.62 17.20 -6.08
N GLU A 107 -12.07 18.37 -6.40
CA GLU A 107 -11.23 19.14 -5.46
C GLU A 107 -11.99 19.46 -4.16
N ARG A 108 -13.30 19.69 -4.24
CA ARG A 108 -14.15 19.90 -3.07
C ARG A 108 -14.18 18.65 -2.19
N GLU A 109 -14.38 17.47 -2.77
CA GLU A 109 -14.35 16.20 -2.03
C GLU A 109 -12.97 15.98 -1.41
N ALA A 110 -11.90 16.20 -2.17
CA ALA A 110 -10.52 16.04 -1.72
C ALA A 110 -10.12 17.02 -0.60
N ASN A 111 -10.66 18.23 -0.59
CA ASN A 111 -10.31 19.25 0.41
C ASN A 111 -11.26 19.29 1.61
N GLN A 112 -12.56 19.07 1.41
CA GLN A 112 -13.59 19.27 2.44
C GLN A 112 -14.19 17.95 2.97
N GLN A 113 -14.14 16.87 2.18
CA GLN A 113 -14.76 15.58 2.52
C GLN A 113 -13.74 14.43 2.49
N ALA A 114 -12.45 14.74 2.50
CA ALA A 114 -11.34 13.79 2.35
C ALA A 114 -11.44 12.56 3.26
N LYS A 115 -12.01 12.72 4.46
CA LYS A 115 -12.16 11.63 5.45
C LYS A 115 -13.19 10.56 5.04
N GLN A 116 -14.00 10.82 4.02
CA GLN A 116 -15.04 9.90 3.53
C GLN A 116 -14.53 8.97 2.42
N PHE A 117 -13.38 9.30 1.85
CA PHE A 117 -12.79 8.59 0.72
C PHE A 117 -11.53 7.86 1.16
N GLU A 118 -11.32 6.68 0.58
CA GLU A 118 -10.11 5.90 0.82
C GLU A 118 -8.92 6.52 0.11
N PHE A 119 -9.16 7.02 -1.11
CA PHE A 119 -8.19 7.71 -1.95
C PHE A 119 -8.55 9.19 -2.05
N ASN A 120 -8.12 9.95 -1.05
CA ASN A 120 -8.64 11.29 -0.77
C ASN A 120 -7.77 12.45 -1.26
N SER A 121 -6.83 12.18 -2.16
CA SER A 121 -6.02 13.21 -2.80
C SER A 121 -5.99 12.98 -4.30
N VAL A 122 -5.72 14.04 -5.06
CA VAL A 122 -5.60 13.99 -6.52
C VAL A 122 -4.58 12.93 -6.95
N PHE A 123 -3.46 12.82 -6.22
CA PHE A 123 -2.45 11.81 -6.51
C PHE A 123 -2.97 10.39 -6.26
N LEU A 124 -3.60 10.15 -5.11
CA LEU A 124 -4.15 8.83 -4.77
C LEU A 124 -5.30 8.42 -5.70
N ALA A 125 -6.00 9.37 -6.32
CA ALA A 125 -7.06 9.10 -7.28
C ALA A 125 -6.56 8.56 -8.63
N VAL A 126 -5.30 8.84 -8.99
CA VAL A 126 -4.73 8.44 -10.29
C VAL A 126 -3.59 7.43 -10.18
N HIS A 127 -3.01 7.26 -9.00
CA HIS A 127 -1.91 6.33 -8.75
C HIS A 127 -2.39 5.08 -7.99
N PRO A 128 -2.65 3.96 -8.69
CA PRO A 128 -3.23 2.73 -8.11
C PRO A 128 -2.19 1.90 -7.36
N THR A 129 -1.71 2.46 -6.25
CA THR A 129 -0.56 1.94 -5.49
C THR A 129 -0.73 0.48 -5.08
N GLU A 130 -1.92 0.09 -4.66
CA GLU A 130 -2.28 -1.26 -4.25
C GLU A 130 -2.25 -2.25 -5.41
N ILE A 131 -2.73 -1.85 -6.59
CA ILE A 131 -2.70 -2.69 -7.79
C ILE A 131 -1.24 -2.92 -8.21
N LEU A 132 -0.45 -1.85 -8.28
CA LEU A 132 0.98 -1.93 -8.61
C LEU A 132 1.77 -2.75 -7.59
N ALA A 133 1.42 -2.64 -6.30
CA ALA A 133 2.06 -3.44 -5.26
C ALA A 133 1.77 -4.94 -5.43
N VAL A 134 0.54 -5.33 -5.76
CA VAL A 134 0.20 -6.74 -6.02
C VAL A 134 0.92 -7.27 -7.26
N LEU A 135 0.93 -6.50 -8.35
CA LEU A 135 1.67 -6.87 -9.55
C LEU A 135 3.16 -7.08 -9.24
N ARG A 136 3.76 -6.19 -8.45
CA ARG A 136 5.15 -6.37 -8.03
C ARG A 136 5.36 -7.58 -7.12
N LEU A 137 4.46 -7.83 -6.17
CA LEU A 137 4.57 -8.99 -5.29
C LEU A 137 4.55 -10.30 -6.09
N ARG A 138 3.69 -10.37 -7.11
CA ARG A 138 3.64 -11.49 -8.05
C ARG A 138 4.98 -11.68 -8.75
N GLU A 139 5.58 -10.61 -9.30
CA GLU A 139 6.92 -10.67 -9.90
C GLU A 139 7.98 -11.17 -8.91
N ILE A 140 7.97 -10.65 -7.67
CA ILE A 140 8.92 -11.03 -6.61
C ILE A 140 8.83 -12.54 -6.30
N VAL A 141 7.63 -13.12 -6.30
CA VAL A 141 7.42 -14.55 -6.03
C VAL A 141 7.46 -15.43 -7.29
N GLY A 142 7.82 -14.87 -8.45
CA GLY A 142 7.96 -15.60 -9.71
C GLY A 142 6.65 -15.91 -10.44
N LEU A 143 5.55 -15.21 -10.12
CA LEU A 143 4.28 -15.32 -10.82
C LEU A 143 4.21 -14.31 -11.97
N SER A 144 3.63 -14.75 -13.10
CA SER A 144 3.35 -13.87 -14.24
C SER A 144 2.21 -12.88 -13.92
N ASN A 145 2.23 -11.73 -14.58
CA ASN A 145 1.15 -10.76 -14.59
C ASN A 145 0.44 -10.74 -15.95
N PRO A 146 -0.83 -10.29 -16.02
CA PRO A 146 -1.50 -10.06 -17.30
C PRO A 146 -0.70 -9.07 -18.15
N ALA A 147 -0.44 -9.42 -19.41
CA ALA A 147 0.33 -8.57 -20.33
C ALA A 147 -0.42 -7.26 -20.68
N HIS A 148 -1.75 -7.28 -20.59
CA HIS A 148 -2.62 -6.14 -20.82
C HIS A 148 -3.73 -6.12 -19.78
N ILE A 149 -3.98 -4.95 -19.18
CA ILE A 149 -5.07 -4.73 -18.22
C ILE A 149 -5.95 -3.62 -18.79
N ASP A 150 -7.02 -4.01 -19.47
CA ASP A 150 -7.95 -3.09 -20.13
C ASP A 150 -8.90 -2.44 -19.12
N HIS A 151 -8.36 -1.47 -18.36
CA HIS A 151 -9.12 -0.68 -17.41
C HIS A 151 -8.62 0.77 -17.43
N PRO A 152 -9.48 1.81 -17.46
CA PRO A 152 -9.07 3.21 -17.58
C PRO A 152 -8.02 3.65 -16.55
N LEU A 153 -8.15 3.20 -15.29
CA LEU A 153 -7.16 3.43 -14.22
C LEU A 153 -5.74 2.96 -14.61
N MET A 154 -5.65 1.83 -15.31
CA MET A 154 -4.40 1.19 -15.73
C MET A 154 -3.84 1.72 -17.05
N GLN A 155 -4.58 2.60 -17.74
CA GLN A 155 -4.14 3.24 -18.98
C GLN A 155 -3.47 4.61 -18.75
N THR A 156 -3.16 4.95 -17.49
CA THR A 156 -2.46 6.20 -17.14
C THR A 156 -0.95 5.97 -17.00
N PRO A 157 -0.11 7.00 -17.24
CA PRO A 157 1.34 6.89 -17.00
C PRO A 157 1.70 6.58 -15.54
N TYR A 158 0.81 6.88 -14.59
CA TYR A 158 0.99 6.63 -13.16
C TYR A 158 0.67 5.18 -12.75
N ALA A 159 -0.01 4.42 -13.61
CA ALA A 159 -0.39 3.04 -13.37
C ALA A 159 0.56 2.04 -14.03
N ALA A 160 1.85 2.37 -14.05
CA ALA A 160 2.91 1.53 -14.58
C ALA A 160 3.95 1.19 -13.51
N ILE A 161 4.47 -0.03 -13.56
CA ILE A 161 5.72 -0.37 -12.87
C ILE A 161 6.85 0.27 -13.66
N THR A 162 7.35 1.41 -13.17
CA THR A 162 8.35 2.24 -13.88
C THR A 162 9.79 1.95 -13.50
N CYS A 163 10.04 1.08 -12.52
CA CYS A 163 11.39 0.76 -12.05
C CYS A 163 11.47 -0.71 -11.60
N GLN A 164 12.53 -1.41 -12.00
CA GLN A 164 12.86 -2.74 -11.50
C GLN A 164 13.36 -2.68 -10.05
N PRO A 165 13.26 -3.77 -9.27
CA PRO A 165 13.81 -3.80 -7.92
C PRO A 165 15.30 -3.46 -7.93
N GLY A 166 15.69 -2.43 -7.20
CA GLY A 166 17.08 -1.96 -7.12
C GLY A 166 17.52 -0.97 -8.20
N GLU A 167 16.66 -0.60 -9.16
CA GLU A 167 16.99 0.44 -10.15
C GLU A 167 16.96 1.86 -9.58
N VAL A 168 16.13 2.09 -8.55
CA VAL A 168 16.16 3.34 -7.78
C VAL A 168 17.43 3.36 -6.93
N THR A 169 18.52 3.78 -7.56
CA THR A 169 19.85 3.97 -6.97
C THR A 169 20.19 5.45 -6.79
N GLU A 170 19.34 6.34 -7.31
CA GLU A 170 19.58 7.77 -7.31
C GLU A 170 19.68 8.29 -5.88
N ARG A 171 20.83 8.91 -5.63
CA ARG A 171 21.15 9.60 -4.40
C ARG A 171 20.28 10.85 -4.33
N ASP A 172 19.40 10.92 -3.34
CA ASP A 172 18.55 12.10 -3.14
C ASP A 172 19.39 13.23 -2.55
N GLU A 173 19.89 14.11 -3.41
CA GLU A 173 20.72 15.25 -3.00
C GLU A 173 20.00 16.19 -2.03
N LEU A 174 18.67 16.31 -2.13
CA LEU A 174 17.89 17.15 -1.23
C LEU A 174 17.85 16.51 0.16
N LEU A 175 17.56 15.22 0.23
CA LEU A 175 17.61 14.46 1.47
C LEU A 175 19.00 14.49 2.09
N ASP A 176 20.06 14.28 1.30
CA ASP A 176 21.43 14.34 1.78
C ASP A 176 21.79 15.71 2.36
N ARG A 177 21.43 16.79 1.65
CA ARG A 177 21.63 18.16 2.16
C ARG A 177 20.83 18.41 3.43
N PHE A 178 19.60 17.91 3.50
CA PHE A 178 18.78 18.02 4.71
C PHE A 178 19.42 17.27 5.89
N LEU A 179 19.84 16.02 5.69
CA LEU A 179 20.50 15.20 6.71
C LEU A 179 21.80 15.84 7.17
N GLU A 180 22.58 16.42 6.26
CA GLU A 180 23.80 17.17 6.60
C GLU A 180 23.51 18.35 7.54
N VAL A 181 22.45 19.12 7.26
CA VAL A 181 22.02 20.23 8.11
C VAL A 181 21.55 19.73 9.48
N VAL A 182 20.83 18.61 9.54
CA VAL A 182 20.40 18.01 10.81
C VAL A 182 21.62 17.52 11.61
N ARG A 183 22.59 16.84 10.99
CA ARG A 183 23.83 16.42 11.66
C ARG A 183 24.60 17.61 12.27
N GLN A 184 24.58 18.75 11.60
CA GLN A 184 25.25 19.97 12.10
C GLN A 184 24.49 20.67 13.23
N ARG A 185 23.16 20.69 13.18
CA ARG A 185 22.34 21.53 14.08
C ARG A 185 21.74 20.76 15.25
N ASP A 186 21.33 19.53 15.03
CA ASP A 186 20.67 18.69 16.05
C ASP A 186 20.96 17.21 15.79
N PRO A 187 22.21 16.75 16.01
CA PRO A 187 22.60 15.37 15.72
C PRO A 187 21.85 14.34 16.60
N GLN A 188 21.21 14.77 17.68
CA GLN A 188 20.56 13.89 18.66
C GLN A 188 19.23 13.32 18.14
N VAL A 189 18.64 13.94 17.10
CA VAL A 189 17.38 13.50 16.50
C VAL A 189 17.59 12.44 15.42
N LEU A 190 18.84 12.17 15.01
CA LEU A 190 19.15 11.14 14.02
C LEU A 190 19.28 9.77 14.67
N PRO A 191 18.60 8.74 14.13
CA PRO A 191 18.80 7.36 14.58
C PRO A 191 20.26 6.90 14.37
N PRO A 192 20.75 5.96 15.19
CA PRO A 192 22.08 5.37 14.99
C PRO A 192 22.21 4.76 13.58
N GLY A 193 23.24 5.18 12.82
CA GLY A 193 23.54 4.64 11.50
C GLY A 193 22.99 5.45 10.31
N ILE A 194 22.42 6.63 10.55
CA ILE A 194 22.04 7.62 9.53
C ILE A 194 22.84 8.91 9.72
#